data_AF-A0A3Q3G3W0-F1
#
_entry.id   AF-A0A3Q3G3W0-F1
#
_cell.length_a   1.000
_cell.length_b   1.000
_cell.length_c   1.000
_cell.angle_alpha   90.00
_cell.angle_beta   90.00
_cell.angle_gamma   90.00
#
_symmetry.space_group_name_H-M   'P 1'
#
loop_
_entity.id
_entity.type
_entity.pdbx_description
1 polymer ?
#
loop_
_entity_poly.entity_id
_entity_poly.type
_entity_poly.pdbx_seq_one_letter_code
_entity_poly.pdbx_strand_id
1 'polypeptide(L)'
;FTKMFIKEETEERADISKALAQIRGVITAVDLSVSEYERRQRLQEVWGRMENRSAAKLKSGHTFRKQDMMRPGQTLKHQGPLLWKTATGRLKDVLALLLTDALIFLQEKDQKFTFADQKPPVIALQKLIVREVANEERGMFLISASAAGPEMYEVHTSSKEERNTWMRLIREAVERSVYLLNIKILLFLQSK
;
A
#
# COMPACT_ATOMS: atom_id res chain seq x y z
N PHE A 1 36.98 42.22 23.90
CA PHE A 1 37.28 40.84 24.31
C PHE A 1 36.03 40.05 24.66
N THR A 2 35.24 40.38 25.70
CA THR A 2 34.03 39.60 26.10
C THR A 2 32.95 39.46 25.01
N LYS A 3 32.73 40.50 24.20
CA LYS A 3 31.78 40.44 23.05
C LYS A 3 32.23 39.54 21.90
N MET A 4 33.53 39.30 21.76
CA MET A 4 34.11 38.51 20.67
C MET A 4 34.03 37.02 20.99
N PHE A 5 34.33 36.64 22.24
CA PHE A 5 34.13 35.29 22.77
C PHE A 5 32.66 34.83 22.71
N ILE A 6 31.70 35.68 23.08
CA ILE A 6 30.26 35.33 23.00
C ILE A 6 29.83 35.07 21.55
N LYS A 7 30.43 35.79 20.59
CA LYS A 7 30.08 35.67 19.17
C LYS A 7 30.60 34.36 18.55
N GLU A 8 31.86 34.01 18.85
CA GLU A 8 32.45 32.72 18.45
C GLU A 8 31.67 31.54 19.04
N GLU A 9 31.27 31.62 20.32
CA GLU A 9 30.47 30.57 20.97
C GLU A 9 29.06 30.43 20.35
N THR A 10 28.48 31.53 19.85
CA THR A 10 27.18 31.48 19.14
C THR A 10 27.28 30.93 17.72
N GLU A 11 28.36 31.21 17.01
CA GLU A 11 28.61 30.70 15.65
C GLU A 11 28.91 29.19 15.69
N GLU A 12 29.77 28.74 16.62
CA GLU A 12 30.05 27.32 16.82
C GLU A 12 28.79 26.52 17.20
N ARG A 13 27.94 27.06 18.08
CA ARG A 13 26.65 26.44 18.42
C ARG A 13 25.70 26.33 17.22
N ALA A 14 25.68 27.33 16.33
CA ALA A 14 24.86 27.31 15.13
C ALA A 14 25.37 26.24 14.13
N ASP A 15 26.67 26.13 13.97
CA ASP A 15 27.30 25.13 13.10
C ASP A 15 27.07 23.70 13.62
N ILE A 16 27.19 23.48 14.93
CA ILE A 16 26.85 22.19 15.55
C ILE A 16 25.37 21.85 15.36
N SER A 17 24.46 22.81 15.53
CA SER A 17 23.02 22.60 15.29
C SER A 17 22.73 22.20 13.85
N LYS A 18 23.39 22.87 12.89
CA LYS A 18 23.29 22.58 11.47
C LYS A 18 23.85 21.19 11.13
N ALA A 19 25.02 20.85 11.64
CA ALA A 19 25.62 19.52 11.47
C ALA A 19 24.71 18.42 12.03
N LEU A 20 24.12 18.65 13.21
CA LEU A 20 23.18 17.72 13.83
C LEU A 20 21.89 17.56 13.00
N ALA A 21 21.35 18.63 12.42
CA ALA A 21 20.20 18.56 11.52
C ALA A 21 20.53 17.78 10.24
N GLN A 22 21.72 17.98 9.68
CA GLN A 22 22.19 17.24 8.50
C GLN A 22 22.34 15.75 8.80
N ILE A 23 22.97 15.38 9.92
CA ILE A 23 23.11 13.99 10.35
C ILE A 23 21.74 13.32 10.52
N ARG A 24 20.79 13.99 11.18
CA ARG A 24 19.40 13.49 11.31
C ARG A 24 18.73 13.30 9.96
N GLY A 25 18.95 14.22 9.02
CA GLY A 25 18.45 14.12 7.65
C GLY A 25 19.02 12.91 6.92
N VAL A 26 20.32 12.66 7.04
CA VAL A 26 20.97 11.48 6.46
C VAL A 26 20.40 10.19 7.06
N ILE A 27 20.27 10.10 8.38
CA ILE A 27 19.71 8.91 9.05
C ILE A 27 18.29 8.64 8.53
N THR A 28 17.45 9.68 8.48
CA THR A 28 16.07 9.56 7.98
C THR A 28 16.03 9.09 6.52
N ALA A 29 16.94 9.59 5.68
CA ALA A 29 17.04 9.18 4.28
C ALA A 29 17.50 7.73 4.11
N VAL A 30 18.44 7.28 4.96
CA VAL A 30 18.89 5.89 5.02
C VAL A 30 17.75 4.98 5.47
N ASP A 31 17.04 5.33 6.54
CA ASP A 31 15.90 4.56 7.05
C ASP A 31 14.81 4.39 5.99
N LEU A 32 14.50 5.47 5.25
CA LEU A 32 13.56 5.42 4.15
C LEU A 32 14.04 4.47 3.04
N SER A 33 15.31 4.57 2.65
CA SER A 33 15.91 3.75 1.60
C SER A 33 15.92 2.26 1.95
N VAL A 34 16.28 1.92 3.18
CA VAL A 34 16.24 0.54 3.70
C VAL A 34 14.79 0.04 3.69
N SER A 35 13.86 0.84 4.19
CA SER A 35 12.44 0.49 4.22
C SER A 35 11.86 0.25 2.82
N GLU A 36 12.23 1.05 1.83
CA GLU A 36 11.84 0.83 0.43
C GLU A 36 12.46 -0.44 -0.16
N TYR A 37 13.73 -0.70 0.12
CA TYR A 37 14.42 -1.91 -0.31
C TYR A 37 13.75 -3.17 0.25
N GLU A 38 13.48 -3.21 1.55
CA GLU A 38 12.79 -4.34 2.17
C GLU A 38 11.39 -4.58 1.60
N ARG A 39 10.61 -3.50 1.38
CA ARG A 39 9.28 -3.62 0.75
C ARG A 39 9.38 -4.16 -0.68
N ARG A 40 10.42 -3.77 -1.42
CA ARG A 40 10.69 -4.30 -2.77
C ARG A 40 11.07 -5.78 -2.73
N GLN A 41 11.94 -6.19 -1.81
CA GLN A 41 12.32 -7.60 -1.62
C GLN A 41 11.09 -8.47 -1.28
N ARG A 42 10.28 -8.05 -0.30
CA ARG A 42 9.03 -8.75 0.06
C ARG A 42 8.09 -8.92 -1.14
N LEU A 43 7.92 -7.87 -1.95
CA LEU A 43 7.11 -7.97 -3.17
C LEU A 43 7.72 -8.94 -4.20
N GLN A 44 9.05 -8.92 -4.37
CA GLN A 44 9.76 -9.83 -5.26
C GLN A 44 9.65 -11.29 -4.83
N GLU A 45 9.68 -11.58 -3.53
CA GLU A 45 9.48 -12.93 -2.99
C GLU A 45 8.09 -13.47 -3.35
N VAL A 46 7.04 -12.68 -3.07
CA VAL A 46 5.66 -13.06 -3.40
C VAL A 46 5.51 -13.21 -4.91
N TRP A 47 6.02 -12.25 -5.68
CA TRP A 47 6.00 -12.28 -7.14
C TRP A 47 6.72 -13.53 -7.70
N GLY A 48 7.87 -13.91 -7.14
CA GLY A 48 8.63 -15.09 -7.54
C GLY A 48 7.85 -16.39 -7.32
N ARG A 49 7.07 -16.45 -6.23
CA ARG A 49 6.20 -17.59 -5.88
C ARG A 49 4.88 -17.63 -6.65
N MET A 50 4.50 -16.55 -7.35
CA MET A 50 3.28 -16.55 -8.17
C MET A 50 3.44 -17.34 -9.46
N GLU A 51 2.38 -18.04 -9.88
CA GLU A 51 2.38 -18.75 -11.18
C GLU A 51 2.49 -17.77 -12.36
N ASN A 52 3.29 -18.11 -13.37
CA ASN A 52 3.60 -17.20 -14.49
C ASN A 52 2.39 -16.81 -15.34
N ARG A 53 1.36 -17.66 -15.42
CA ARG A 53 0.11 -17.39 -16.16
C ARG A 53 -0.97 -16.74 -15.28
N SER A 54 -0.65 -16.38 -14.04
CA SER A 54 -1.61 -15.75 -13.13
C SER A 54 -2.09 -14.42 -13.72
N ALA A 55 -3.41 -14.36 -13.93
CA ALA A 55 -4.11 -13.16 -14.35
C ALA A 55 -5.48 -13.11 -13.67
N ALA A 56 -5.94 -11.91 -13.36
CA ALA A 56 -7.24 -11.63 -12.80
C ALA A 56 -7.95 -10.58 -13.64
N LYS A 57 -9.27 -10.74 -13.83
CA LYS A 57 -10.09 -9.68 -14.41
C LYS A 57 -10.52 -8.73 -13.29
N LEU A 58 -10.25 -7.45 -13.48
CA LEU A 58 -10.83 -6.40 -12.66
C LEU A 58 -12.30 -6.23 -13.01
N LYS A 59 -13.04 -5.60 -12.11
CA LYS A 59 -14.44 -5.22 -12.36
C LYS A 59 -14.61 -4.29 -13.58
N SER A 60 -13.58 -3.52 -13.93
CA SER A 60 -13.55 -2.69 -15.14
C SER A 60 -13.42 -3.49 -16.44
N GLY A 61 -13.23 -4.81 -16.38
CA GLY A 61 -12.92 -5.67 -17.53
C GLY A 61 -11.44 -5.71 -17.90
N HIS A 62 -10.60 -4.84 -17.32
CA HIS A 62 -9.15 -4.89 -17.52
C HIS A 62 -8.56 -6.18 -16.95
N THR A 63 -7.61 -6.78 -17.67
CA THR A 63 -6.89 -7.96 -17.18
C THR A 63 -5.62 -7.51 -16.48
N PHE A 64 -5.51 -7.82 -15.19
CA PHE A 64 -4.32 -7.58 -14.39
C PHE A 64 -3.52 -8.87 -14.25
N ARG A 65 -2.24 -8.80 -14.60
CA ARG A 65 -1.32 -9.93 -14.66
C ARG A 65 -0.26 -9.82 -13.58
N LYS A 66 0.42 -10.92 -13.31
CA LYS A 66 1.62 -10.96 -12.44
C LYS A 66 2.62 -9.84 -12.77
N GLN A 67 2.87 -9.53 -14.04
CA GLN A 67 3.82 -8.49 -14.44
C GLN A 67 3.38 -7.08 -14.01
N ASP A 68 2.08 -6.89 -13.79
CA ASP A 68 1.51 -5.57 -13.49
C ASP A 68 1.84 -5.10 -12.07
N MET A 69 2.14 -6.05 -11.18
CA MET A 69 2.62 -5.80 -9.81
C MET A 69 4.01 -5.18 -9.78
N MET A 70 4.81 -5.39 -10.83
CA MET A 70 6.21 -4.95 -10.93
C MET A 70 6.39 -3.80 -11.93
N ARG A 71 5.29 -3.15 -12.35
CA ARG A 71 5.37 -1.99 -13.24
C ARG A 71 6.12 -0.83 -12.57
N PRO A 72 6.85 0.00 -13.33
CA PRO A 72 7.50 1.19 -12.79
C PRO A 72 6.53 2.07 -12.00
N GLY A 73 6.94 2.48 -10.80
CA GLY A 73 6.11 3.27 -9.88
C GLY A 73 5.25 2.45 -8.93
N GLN A 74 5.14 1.12 -9.10
CA GLN A 74 4.53 0.26 -8.08
C GLN A 74 5.45 0.08 -6.89
N THR A 75 4.91 0.29 -5.68
CA THR A 75 5.58 -0.08 -4.43
C THR A 75 4.61 -0.77 -3.50
N LEU A 76 5.07 -1.85 -2.86
CA LEU A 76 4.35 -2.48 -1.77
C LEU A 76 4.29 -1.50 -0.60
N LYS A 77 3.10 -1.21 -0.08
CA LYS A 77 2.88 -0.39 1.11
C LYS A 77 2.66 -1.26 2.35
N HIS A 78 1.92 -2.35 2.19
CA HIS A 78 1.65 -3.29 3.27
C HIS A 78 1.33 -4.67 2.71
N GLN A 79 1.64 -5.71 3.49
CA GLN A 79 1.20 -7.08 3.21
C GLN A 79 0.84 -7.78 4.50
N GLY A 80 -0.07 -8.75 4.42
CA GLY A 80 -0.43 -9.57 5.57
C GLY A 80 -1.58 -10.54 5.26
N PRO A 81 -1.76 -11.56 6.12
CA PRO A 81 -2.86 -12.50 5.99
C PRO A 81 -4.19 -11.82 6.33
N LEU A 82 -5.24 -12.15 5.57
CA LEU A 82 -6.62 -11.76 5.85
C LEU A 82 -7.54 -12.97 5.64
N LEU A 83 -8.68 -12.94 6.33
CA LEU A 83 -9.77 -13.88 6.15
C LEU A 83 -10.85 -13.22 5.29
N TRP A 84 -10.98 -13.65 4.03
CA TRP A 84 -11.98 -13.13 3.12
C TRP A 84 -13.29 -13.92 3.25
N LYS A 85 -14.34 -13.24 3.71
CA LYS A 85 -15.70 -13.77 3.73
C LYS A 85 -16.30 -13.86 2.33
N THR A 86 -16.60 -15.09 1.95
CA THR A 86 -17.23 -15.50 0.70
C THR A 86 -18.72 -15.12 0.68
N ALA A 87 -19.35 -15.16 -0.50
CA ALA A 87 -20.80 -15.01 -0.61
C ALA A 87 -21.60 -16.09 0.14
N THR A 88 -20.99 -17.25 0.41
CA THR A 88 -21.59 -18.34 1.20
C THR A 88 -21.39 -18.16 2.71
N GLY A 89 -20.78 -17.05 3.14
CA GLY A 89 -20.47 -16.77 4.55
C GLY A 89 -19.21 -17.44 5.08
N ARG A 90 -18.57 -18.35 4.32
CA ARG A 90 -17.30 -18.99 4.70
C ARG A 90 -16.16 -17.98 4.67
N LEU A 91 -15.20 -18.12 5.59
CA LEU A 91 -13.94 -17.38 5.58
C LEU A 91 -12.88 -18.20 4.84
N LYS A 92 -12.15 -17.56 3.91
CA LYS A 92 -10.97 -18.13 3.24
C LYS A 92 -9.72 -17.33 3.60
N ASP A 93 -8.62 -18.01 3.89
CA ASP A 93 -7.31 -17.38 4.03
C ASP A 93 -6.83 -16.82 2.69
N VAL A 94 -6.40 -15.56 2.72
CA VAL A 94 -5.78 -14.88 1.59
C VAL A 94 -4.59 -14.05 2.07
N LEU A 95 -3.55 -13.96 1.26
CA LEU A 95 -2.50 -12.96 1.41
C LEU A 95 -2.95 -11.68 0.72
N ALA A 96 -3.07 -10.60 1.48
CA ALA A 96 -3.36 -9.29 0.93
C ALA A 96 -2.08 -8.49 0.69
N LEU A 97 -2.01 -7.82 -0.47
CA LEU A 97 -0.94 -6.91 -0.84
C LEU A 97 -1.55 -5.54 -1.15
N LEU A 98 -1.23 -4.54 -0.33
CA LEU A 98 -1.56 -3.15 -0.62
C LEU A 98 -0.40 -2.53 -1.40
N LEU A 99 -0.59 -2.30 -2.69
CA LEU A 99 0.33 -1.56 -3.54
C LEU A 99 -0.05 -0.07 -3.57
N THR A 100 0.63 0.71 -4.41
CA THR A 100 0.41 2.16 -4.54
C THR A 100 -0.93 2.56 -5.13
N ASP A 101 -1.51 1.74 -5.99
CA ASP A 101 -2.77 2.04 -6.70
C ASP A 101 -3.77 0.86 -6.70
N ALA A 102 -3.39 -0.27 -6.11
CA ALA A 102 -4.21 -1.48 -6.08
C ALA A 102 -4.07 -2.23 -4.75
N LEU A 103 -5.16 -2.86 -4.32
CA LEU A 103 -5.19 -3.88 -3.28
C LEU A 103 -5.43 -5.25 -3.92
N ILE A 104 -4.56 -6.21 -3.66
CA ILE A 104 -4.54 -7.52 -4.32
C ILE A 104 -4.74 -8.61 -3.27
N PHE A 105 -5.60 -9.60 -3.57
CA PHE A 105 -5.77 -10.82 -2.78
C PHE A 105 -5.22 -12.02 -3.54
N LEU A 106 -4.29 -12.71 -2.88
CA LEU A 106 -3.70 -13.94 -3.36
C LEU A 106 -4.15 -15.09 -2.48
N GLN A 107 -4.39 -16.24 -3.09
CA GLN A 107 -4.57 -17.50 -2.39
C GLN A 107 -3.31 -18.36 -2.58
N GLU A 108 -2.95 -19.10 -1.54
CA GLU A 108 -1.83 -20.02 -1.60
C GLU A 108 -2.34 -21.44 -1.88
N LYS A 109 -1.73 -22.11 -2.85
CA LYS A 109 -1.98 -23.52 -3.15
C LYS A 109 -0.68 -24.15 -3.60
N ASP A 110 -0.33 -25.31 -3.04
CA ASP A 110 0.89 -26.05 -3.36
C ASP A 110 2.16 -25.16 -3.28
N GLN A 111 2.25 -24.34 -2.22
CA GLN A 111 3.31 -23.36 -1.95
C GLN A 111 3.45 -22.21 -2.98
N LYS A 112 2.54 -22.12 -3.95
CA LYS A 112 2.48 -21.08 -4.97
C LYS A 112 1.31 -20.14 -4.72
N PHE A 113 1.50 -18.88 -5.12
CA PHE A 113 0.44 -17.89 -5.08
C PHE A 113 -0.30 -17.80 -6.42
N THR A 114 -1.62 -17.72 -6.34
CA THR A 114 -2.50 -17.37 -7.46
C THR A 114 -3.47 -16.29 -7.02
N PHE A 115 -4.05 -15.56 -7.97
CA PHE A 115 -5.13 -14.63 -7.63
C PHE A 115 -6.34 -15.38 -7.06
N ALA A 116 -6.98 -14.83 -6.02
CA ALA A 116 -8.15 -15.47 -5.40
C ALA A 116 -9.35 -15.60 -6.38
N ASP A 117 -10.14 -16.66 -6.23
CA ASP A 117 -11.08 -17.16 -7.25
C ASP A 117 -12.55 -16.69 -7.10
N GLN A 118 -12.86 -15.78 -6.18
CA GLN A 118 -14.24 -15.51 -5.77
C GLN A 118 -14.90 -14.28 -6.42
N LYS A 119 -14.43 -13.09 -6.07
CA LYS A 119 -14.75 -11.81 -6.72
C LYS A 119 -13.45 -11.30 -7.37
N PRO A 120 -13.49 -10.28 -8.24
CA PRO A 120 -12.28 -9.64 -8.75
C PRO A 120 -11.27 -9.40 -7.63
N PRO A 121 -10.14 -10.13 -7.62
CA PRO A 121 -9.20 -10.19 -6.50
C PRO A 121 -8.22 -9.02 -6.50
N VAL A 122 -8.32 -8.14 -7.52
CA VAL A 122 -7.56 -6.91 -7.65
C VAL A 122 -8.55 -5.75 -7.60
N ILE A 123 -8.40 -4.90 -6.59
CA ILE A 123 -9.24 -3.73 -6.36
C ILE A 123 -8.39 -2.49 -6.63
N ALA A 124 -8.80 -1.66 -7.59
CA ALA A 124 -8.20 -0.34 -7.77
C ALA A 124 -8.50 0.54 -6.55
N LEU A 125 -7.51 1.27 -6.04
CA LEU A 125 -7.69 2.16 -4.89
C LEU A 125 -8.51 3.41 -5.22
N GLN A 126 -8.60 3.75 -6.50
CA GLN A 126 -9.43 4.86 -6.98
C GLN A 126 -10.88 4.63 -6.56
N LYS A 127 -11.40 5.51 -5.71
CA LYS A 127 -12.77 5.43 -5.16
C LYS A 127 -13.02 4.18 -4.28
N LEU A 128 -11.98 3.58 -3.71
CA LEU A 128 -12.13 2.55 -2.69
C LEU A 128 -12.51 3.19 -1.35
N ILE A 129 -13.57 2.68 -0.73
CA ILE A 129 -14.04 3.12 0.58
C ILE A 129 -13.84 1.97 1.57
N VAL A 130 -13.19 2.25 2.70
CA VAL A 130 -13.03 1.28 3.80
C VAL A 130 -13.88 1.67 5.01
N ARG A 131 -14.62 0.71 5.55
CA ARG A 131 -15.56 0.86 6.67
C ARG A 131 -15.42 -0.29 7.67
N GLU A 132 -15.80 -0.04 8.91
CA GLU A 132 -15.83 -1.08 9.95
C GLU A 132 -17.06 -1.97 9.75
N VAL A 133 -16.95 -3.24 10.14
CA VAL A 133 -18.11 -4.11 10.27
C VAL A 133 -18.72 -3.88 11.67
N ALA A 134 -20.02 -3.60 11.72
CA ALA A 134 -20.71 -3.44 12.98
C ALA A 134 -20.70 -4.76 13.77
N ASN A 135 -20.43 -4.67 15.08
CA ASN A 135 -20.36 -5.81 16.00
C ASN A 135 -19.31 -6.88 15.65
N GLU A 136 -18.32 -6.54 14.82
CA GLU A 136 -17.19 -7.42 14.50
C GLU A 136 -15.90 -6.60 14.47
N GLU A 137 -15.16 -6.60 15.58
CA GLU A 137 -14.03 -5.71 15.77
C GLU A 137 -12.85 -6.02 14.85
N ARG A 138 -12.77 -7.24 14.31
CA ARG A 138 -11.71 -7.65 13.37
C ARG A 138 -12.11 -7.49 11.91
N GLY A 139 -13.38 -7.15 11.66
CA GLY A 139 -13.95 -7.05 10.32
C GLY A 139 -13.85 -5.65 9.74
N MET A 140 -13.59 -5.57 8.43
CA MET A 140 -13.74 -4.36 7.64
C MET A 140 -14.42 -4.64 6.30
N PHE A 141 -15.24 -3.69 5.85
CA PHE A 141 -15.78 -3.65 4.51
C PHE A 141 -14.88 -2.82 3.59
N LEU A 142 -14.62 -3.35 2.39
CA LEU A 142 -14.00 -2.64 1.28
C LEU A 142 -15.06 -2.47 0.20
N ILE A 143 -15.34 -1.23 -0.19
CA ILE A 143 -16.38 -0.90 -1.15
C ILE A 143 -15.71 -0.23 -2.35
N SER A 144 -15.58 -0.97 -3.44
CA SER A 144 -14.99 -0.52 -4.69
C SER A 144 -16.07 0.10 -5.58
N ALA A 145 -15.97 1.39 -5.89
CA ALA A 145 -16.86 2.05 -6.85
C ALA A 145 -16.25 2.02 -8.26
N SER A 146 -16.90 1.32 -9.19
CA SER A 146 -16.48 1.23 -10.60
C SER A 146 -17.61 1.62 -11.54
N ALA A 147 -17.29 1.82 -12.83
CA ALA A 147 -18.30 2.07 -13.87
C ALA A 147 -19.30 0.92 -14.02
N ALA A 148 -18.89 -0.32 -13.72
CA ALA A 148 -19.77 -1.49 -13.70
C ALA A 148 -20.54 -1.65 -12.36
N GLY A 149 -20.58 -0.60 -11.53
CA GLY A 149 -21.28 -0.56 -10.25
C GLY A 149 -20.39 -0.81 -9.03
N PRO A 150 -20.93 -0.63 -7.81
CA PRO A 150 -20.20 -0.85 -6.56
C PRO A 150 -19.98 -2.34 -6.28
N GLU A 151 -18.85 -2.70 -5.67
CA GLU A 151 -18.56 -4.06 -5.19
C GLU A 151 -18.10 -4.01 -3.74
N MET A 152 -18.75 -4.80 -2.88
CA MET A 152 -18.45 -4.86 -1.46
C MET A 152 -17.73 -6.16 -1.12
N TYR A 153 -16.65 -6.04 -0.36
CA TYR A 153 -15.84 -7.13 0.15
C TYR A 153 -15.86 -7.05 1.68
N GLU A 154 -15.98 -8.19 2.36
CA GLU A 154 -15.85 -8.27 3.80
C GLU A 154 -14.62 -9.11 4.12
N VAL A 155 -13.65 -8.50 4.80
CA VAL A 155 -12.39 -9.15 5.16
C VAL A 155 -12.11 -8.94 6.65
N HIS A 156 -11.51 -9.94 7.26
CA HIS A 156 -11.25 -10.00 8.69
C HIS A 156 -9.75 -10.16 8.94
N THR A 157 -9.24 -9.52 9.98
CA THR A 157 -7.85 -9.61 10.44
C THR A 157 -7.72 -10.55 11.64
N SER A 158 -6.49 -10.78 12.13
CA SER A 158 -6.27 -11.56 13.35
C SER A 158 -6.71 -10.79 14.61
N SER A 159 -6.57 -9.47 14.62
CA SER A 159 -6.93 -8.59 15.75
C SER A 159 -7.54 -7.24 15.32
N LYS A 160 -8.16 -6.53 16.26
CA LYS A 160 -8.71 -5.18 16.05
C LYS A 160 -7.62 -4.17 15.69
N GLU A 161 -6.44 -4.30 16.28
CA GLU A 161 -5.28 -3.44 16.03
C GLU A 161 -4.78 -3.63 14.60
N GLU A 162 -4.74 -4.87 14.13
CA GLU A 162 -4.39 -5.18 12.75
C GLU A 162 -5.45 -4.62 11.79
N ARG A 163 -6.74 -4.77 12.11
CA ARG A 163 -7.85 -4.14 11.35
C ARG A 163 -7.66 -2.63 11.24
N ASN A 164 -7.39 -1.96 12.36
CA ASN A 164 -7.16 -0.51 12.38
C ASN A 164 -5.95 -0.10 11.55
N THR A 165 -4.87 -0.88 11.61
CA THR A 165 -3.65 -0.67 10.82
C THR A 165 -3.96 -0.77 9.33
N TRP A 166 -4.63 -1.83 8.89
CA TRP A 166 -5.07 -1.99 7.51
C TRP A 166 -5.95 -0.85 7.04
N MET A 167 -6.99 -0.49 7.80
CA MET A 167 -7.90 0.59 7.44
C MET A 167 -7.16 1.93 7.28
N ARG A 168 -6.23 2.25 8.18
CA ARG A 168 -5.41 3.47 8.10
C ARG A 168 -4.54 3.47 6.85
N LEU A 169 -3.79 2.40 6.61
CA LEU A 169 -2.88 2.30 5.47
C LEU A 169 -3.63 2.32 4.13
N ILE A 170 -4.79 1.67 4.05
CA ILE A 170 -5.65 1.72 2.86
C ILE A 170 -6.13 3.15 2.62
N ARG A 171 -6.62 3.87 3.64
CA ARG A 171 -7.05 5.28 3.49
C ARG A 171 -5.92 6.18 3.00
N GLU A 172 -4.74 6.06 3.61
CA GLU A 172 -3.54 6.81 3.19
C GLU A 172 -3.16 6.51 1.73
N ALA A 173 -3.24 5.24 1.31
CA ALA A 173 -2.94 4.84 -0.06
C ALA A 173 -3.99 5.34 -1.05
N VAL A 174 -5.28 5.31 -0.69
CA VAL A 174 -6.38 5.85 -1.51
C VAL A 174 -6.17 7.35 -1.73
N GLU A 175 -5.94 8.12 -0.66
CA GLU A 175 -5.68 9.57 -0.76
C GLU A 175 -4.50 9.86 -1.69
N ARG A 176 -3.35 9.20 -1.47
CA ARG A 176 -2.15 9.36 -2.31
C ARG A 176 -2.41 8.99 -3.78
N SER A 177 -3.19 7.95 -4.05
CA SER A 177 -3.50 7.53 -5.42
C SER A 177 -4.27 8.60 -6.20
N VAL A 178 -5.17 9.34 -5.52
CA VAL A 178 -5.92 10.45 -6.11
C VAL A 178 -4.99 11.63 -6.43
N TYR A 179 -4.10 12.00 -5.50
CA TYR A 179 -3.12 13.07 -5.73
C TYR A 179 -2.20 12.77 -6.91
N LEU A 180 -1.65 11.55 -7.00
CA LEU A 180 -0.77 11.15 -8.09
C LEU A 180 -1.48 11.14 -9.45
N LEU A 181 -2.77 10.76 -9.49
CA LEU A 181 -3.55 10.81 -10.71
C LEU A 181 -3.74 12.26 -11.18
N ASN A 182 -4.06 13.17 -10.26
CA ASN A 182 -4.22 14.59 -10.58
C ASN A 182 -2.93 15.22 -11.11
N ILE A 183 -1.78 14.91 -10.50
CA ILE A 183 -0.47 15.38 -10.98
C ILE A 183 -0.17 14.84 -12.39
N LYS A 184 -0.42 13.55 -12.64
CA LYS A 184 -0.20 12.95 -13.97
C LYS A 184 -1.07 13.60 -15.05
N ILE A 185 -2.33 13.93 -14.74
CA ILE A 185 -3.24 14.64 -15.66
C ILE A 185 -2.69 16.04 -15.94
N LEU A 186 -2.27 16.79 -14.90
CA LEU A 186 -1.69 18.13 -15.07
C LEU A 186 -0.44 18.11 -15.96
N LEU A 187 0.50 17.19 -15.70
CA LEU A 187 1.71 17.06 -16.52
C LEU A 187 1.39 16.70 -17.98
N PHE A 188 0.39 15.84 -18.22
CA PHE A 188 -0.05 15.48 -19.57
C PHE A 188 -0.72 16.66 -20.31
N LEU A 189 -1.46 17.51 -19.58
CA LEU A 189 -2.07 18.71 -20.16
C LEU A 189 -1.03 19.79 -20.47
N GLN A 190 0.07 19.86 -19.71
CA GLN A 190 1.17 20.77 -19.96
C GLN A 190 2.12 20.31 -21.09
N SER A 191 2.06 19.04 -21.51
CA SER A 191 2.87 18.51 -22.61
C SER A 191 2.15 18.54 -23.97
N LYS A 192 1.02 19.25 -24.07
CA LYS A 192 0.27 19.51 -25.30
C LYS A 192 0.21 21.00 -25.57
#